data_AF-A0A433VC97-F1
#
_entry.id   AF-A0A433VC97-F1
#
_cell.length_a   1.000
_cell.length_b   1.000
_cell.length_c   1.000
_cell.angle_alpha   90.00
_cell.angle_beta   90.00
_cell.angle_gamma   90.00
#
_symmetry.space_group_name_H-M   'P 1'
#
loop_
_entity.id
_entity.type
_entity.pdbx_description
1 polymer ?
#
loop_
_entity_poly.entity_id
_entity_poly.type
_entity_poly.pdbx_seq_one_letter_code
_entity_poly.pdbx_strand_id
1 'polypeptide(L)'
;MTQILVEHQVVVPSIQILDDYEIDGVEDRDFGTLYRLWKGWNLLGTFYQDRLGNWIAQPSLSTSSQRFDTAEQAQQEIISKSGLLI
;
A
#
# COMPACT_ATOMS: atom_id res chain seq x y z
N MET A 1 -36.01 29.03 -10.62
CA MET A 1 -34.65 28.71 -10.14
C MET A 1 -34.53 27.20 -10.10
N THR A 2 -33.80 26.61 -11.05
CA THR A 2 -33.72 25.15 -11.21
C THR A 2 -32.43 24.67 -10.54
N GLN A 3 -32.54 23.89 -9.47
CA GLN A 3 -31.37 23.28 -8.82
C GLN A 3 -30.96 22.02 -9.61
N ILE A 4 -29.68 21.94 -9.97
CA ILE A 4 -29.09 20.76 -10.61
C ILE A 4 -28.47 19.91 -9.48
N LEU A 5 -28.97 18.69 -9.30
CA LEU A 5 -28.37 17.69 -8.43
C LEU A 5 -27.22 17.04 -9.20
N VAL A 6 -25.98 17.32 -8.80
CA VAL A 6 -24.79 16.66 -9.37
C VAL A 6 -24.41 15.51 -8.44
N GLU A 7 -24.91 14.32 -8.76
CA GLU A 7 -24.49 13.09 -8.09
C GLU A 7 -23.05 12.76 -8.51
N HIS A 8 -22.09 13.04 -7.63
CA HIS A 8 -20.71 12.60 -7.81
C HIS A 8 -20.65 11.09 -7.57
N GLN A 9 -20.62 10.32 -8.66
CA GLN A 9 -20.31 8.90 -8.59
C GLN A 9 -18.82 8.74 -8.26
N VAL A 10 -18.54 8.41 -7.00
CA VAL A 10 -17.21 7.98 -6.57
C VAL A 10 -17.03 6.55 -7.04
N VAL A 11 -16.29 6.36 -8.14
CA VAL A 11 -15.85 5.03 -8.57
C VAL A 11 -14.76 4.59 -7.60
N VAL A 12 -15.16 3.83 -6.56
CA VAL A 12 -14.23 3.16 -5.66
C VAL A 12 -13.64 1.97 -6.43
N PRO A 13 -12.32 1.94 -6.72
CA PRO A 13 -11.71 0.79 -7.36
C PRO A 13 -11.95 -0.45 -6.48
N SER A 14 -12.36 -1.55 -7.09
CA SER A 14 -12.49 -2.85 -6.41
C SER A 14 -11.10 -3.32 -5.97
N ILE A 15 -10.75 -3.05 -4.73
CA ILE A 15 -9.55 -3.60 -4.09
C ILE A 15 -9.79 -5.10 -3.92
N GLN A 16 -8.98 -5.91 -4.60
CA GLN A 16 -8.95 -7.35 -4.40
C GLN A 16 -8.31 -7.62 -3.04
N ILE A 17 -9.13 -7.83 -2.01
CA ILE A 17 -8.66 -8.18 -0.67
C ILE A 17 -8.08 -9.60 -0.76
N LEU A 18 -6.77 -9.76 -0.59
CA LEU A 18 -6.25 -11.01 -0.03
C LEU A 18 -6.78 -11.01 1.41
N ASP A 19 -7.85 -11.78 1.70
CA ASP A 19 -8.81 -11.64 2.84
C ASP A 19 -8.25 -11.31 4.25
N ASP A 20 -6.94 -11.39 4.48
CA ASP A 20 -6.27 -11.10 5.76
C ASP A 20 -5.47 -9.79 5.80
N TYR A 21 -5.20 -9.16 4.65
CA TYR A 21 -4.28 -8.01 4.55
C TYR A 21 -5.00 -6.73 4.16
N GLU A 22 -4.66 -5.65 4.87
CA GLU A 22 -5.23 -4.33 4.65
C GLU A 22 -4.13 -3.37 4.21
N ILE A 23 -4.46 -2.48 3.27
CA ILE A 23 -3.55 -1.44 2.78
C ILE A 23 -4.22 -0.09 2.96
N ASP A 24 -3.48 0.84 3.58
CA ASP A 24 -3.83 2.25 3.57
C ASP A 24 -2.66 3.08 3.02
N GLY A 25 -2.90 4.36 2.75
CA GLY A 25 -1.88 5.28 2.25
C GLY A 25 -1.94 6.64 2.95
N VAL A 26 -0.77 7.24 3.13
CA VAL A 26 -0.60 8.64 3.56
C VAL A 26 0.10 9.38 2.42
N GLU A 27 -0.58 10.37 1.85
CA GLU A 27 -0.03 11.19 0.78
C GLU A 27 0.91 12.26 1.33
N ASP A 28 2.12 12.32 0.78
CA ASP A 28 3.05 13.42 0.97
C ASP A 28 3.23 14.19 -0.34
N ARG A 29 3.21 15.53 -0.25
CA ARG A 29 3.25 16.41 -1.42
C ARG A 29 4.57 16.33 -2.19
N ASP A 30 5.67 16.06 -1.51
CA ASP A 30 7.03 16.12 -2.07
C ASP A 30 7.58 14.73 -2.43
N PHE A 31 7.07 13.68 -1.76
CA PHE A 31 7.58 12.31 -1.90
C PHE A 31 6.56 11.31 -2.45
N GLY A 32 5.29 11.70 -2.61
CA GLY A 32 4.21 10.82 -3.04
C GLY A 32 3.61 10.03 -1.88
N THR A 33 2.85 8.98 -2.21
CA THR A 33 2.13 8.19 -1.20
C THR A 33 3.03 7.15 -0.53
N LEU A 34 3.06 7.18 0.81
CA LEU A 34 3.58 6.09 1.62
C LEU A 34 2.43 5.13 1.96
N TYR A 35 2.57 3.88 1.56
CA TYR A 35 1.59 2.84 1.86
C TYR A 35 2.00 2.03 3.08
N ARG A 36 1.01 1.64 3.89
CA ARG A 36 1.17 0.74 5.04
C ARG A 36 0.45 -0.56 4.75
N LEU A 37 1.12 -1.67 5.03
CA LEU A 37 0.56 -3.02 4.90
C LEU A 37 0.29 -3.60 6.28
N TRP A 38 -0.93 -4.03 6.52
CA TRP A 38 -1.42 -4.50 7.80
C TRP A 38 -1.97 -5.92 7.72
N LYS A 39 -1.97 -6.63 8.86
CA LYS A 39 -2.79 -7.82 9.11
C LYS A 39 -3.54 -7.64 10.43
N GLY A 40 -4.82 -7.32 10.35
CA GLY A 40 -5.58 -6.80 11.48
C GLY A 40 -4.88 -5.60 12.12
N TRP A 41 -4.56 -5.68 13.42
CA TRP A 41 -3.92 -4.57 14.16
C TRP A 41 -2.38 -4.55 14.06
N ASN A 42 -1.78 -5.43 13.24
CA ASN A 42 -0.33 -5.55 13.13
C ASN A 42 0.17 -4.85 11.87
N LEU A 43 1.05 -3.85 12.03
CA LEU A 43 1.77 -3.23 10.91
C LEU A 43 2.89 -4.16 10.44
N LEU A 44 2.76 -4.71 9.24
CA LEU A 44 3.75 -5.64 8.68
C LEU A 44 4.91 -4.90 8.04
N GLY A 45 4.66 -3.72 7.49
CA GLY A 45 5.67 -2.87 6.90
C GLY A 45 5.08 -1.72 6.10
N THR A 46 5.96 -0.93 5.49
CA THR A 46 5.61 0.15 4.56
C THR A 46 6.20 -0.08 3.19
N PHE A 47 5.56 0.45 2.16
CA PHE A 47 6.10 0.47 0.81
C PHE A 47 5.76 1.79 0.11
N TYR A 48 6.62 2.22 -0.80
CA TYR A 48 6.45 3.47 -1.55
C TYR A 48 7.21 3.39 -2.87
N GLN A 49 6.88 4.28 -3.80
CA GLN A 49 7.59 4.41 -5.05
C GLN A 49 8.71 5.45 -4.91
N ASP A 50 9.93 5.09 -5.30
CA ASP A 50 11.04 6.04 -5.37
C ASP A 50 10.92 6.96 -6.60
N ARG A 51 11.78 7.98 -6.67
CA ARG A 51 11.78 8.95 -7.78
C ARG A 51 12.12 8.36 -9.15
N LEU A 52 12.64 7.13 -9.19
CA LEU A 52 12.97 6.40 -10.41
C LEU A 52 11.83 5.44 -10.81
N GLY A 53 10.73 5.40 -10.06
CA GLY A 53 9.58 4.55 -10.33
C GLY A 53 9.68 3.15 -9.71
N ASN A 54 10.74 2.83 -8.97
CA ASN A 54 10.88 1.52 -8.33
C ASN A 54 10.11 1.50 -7.01
N TRP A 55 9.55 0.35 -6.68
CA TRP A 55 8.91 0.12 -5.39
C TRP A 55 9.94 -0.30 -4.34
N ILE A 56 9.89 0.37 -3.20
CA ILE A 56 10.73 0.10 -2.04
C ILE A 56 9.88 -0.58 -0.98
N ALA A 57 10.32 -1.74 -0.49
CA ALA A 57 9.69 -2.45 0.61
C ALA A 57 10.47 -2.20 1.91
N GLN A 58 9.76 -1.90 2.99
CA GLN A 58 10.31 -1.73 4.33
C GLN A 58 9.52 -2.58 5.32
N PRO A 59 9.88 -3.86 5.49
CA PRO A 59 9.27 -4.72 6.51
C PRO A 59 9.47 -4.16 7.92
N SER A 60 8.50 -4.32 8.81
CA SER A 60 8.60 -3.83 10.20
C SER A 60 9.63 -4.59 11.04
N LEU A 61 9.83 -5.88 10.75
CA LEU A 61 10.67 -6.78 11.55
C LEU A 61 12.06 -7.03 10.95
N SER A 62 12.36 -6.46 9.78
CA SER A 62 13.66 -6.63 9.13
C SER A 62 13.92 -5.55 8.10
N THR A 63 15.17 -5.45 7.63
CA THR A 63 15.52 -4.54 6.54
C THR A 63 15.39 -5.24 5.19
N SER A 64 14.94 -4.50 4.17
CA SER A 64 15.10 -4.88 2.77
C SER A 64 15.82 -3.76 2.03
N SER A 65 16.81 -4.12 1.21
CA SER A 65 17.53 -3.21 0.32
C SER A 65 17.14 -3.41 -1.15
N GLN A 66 16.17 -4.28 -1.40
CA GLN A 66 15.73 -4.61 -2.74
C GLN A 66 14.79 -3.53 -3.29
N ARG A 67 14.87 -3.35 -4.62
CA ARG A 67 13.96 -2.52 -5.41
C ARG A 67 13.12 -3.43 -6.28
N PHE A 68 11.85 -3.09 -6.42
CA PHE A 68 10.86 -3.91 -7.10
C PHE A 68 10.22 -3.15 -8.25
N ASP A 69 9.79 -3.87 -9.28
CA ASP A 69 9.16 -3.28 -10.46
C ASP A 69 7.67 -2.97 -10.20
N THR A 70 7.05 -3.71 -9.27
CA THR A 70 5.62 -3.57 -8.94
C THR A 70 5.36 -3.46 -7.44
N ALA A 71 4.22 -2.85 -7.08
CA ALA A 71 3.78 -2.73 -5.70
C ALA A 71 3.53 -4.10 -5.06
N GLU A 72 2.98 -5.04 -5.83
CA GLU A 72 2.67 -6.40 -5.38
C GLU A 72 3.95 -7.13 -4.96
N GLN A 73 5.05 -6.98 -5.69
CA GLN A 73 6.33 -7.57 -5.30
C GLN A 73 6.85 -6.98 -3.99
N ALA A 74 6.73 -5.67 -3.78
CA ALA A 74 7.10 -5.03 -2.52
C ALA A 74 6.21 -5.50 -1.35
N GLN A 75 4.92 -5.71 -1.59
CA GLN A 75 4.00 -6.27 -0.60
C GLN A 75 4.37 -7.71 -0.23
N GLN A 76 4.67 -8.57 -1.22
CA GLN A 76 5.10 -9.95 -0.98
C GLN A 76 6.41 -10.03 -0.20
N GLU A 77 7.36 -9.14 -0.46
CA GLU A 77 8.58 -9.02 0.33
C GLU A 77 8.26 -8.72 1.81
N ILE A 78 7.37 -7.77 2.08
CA ILE A 78 6.93 -7.43 3.44
C ILE A 78 6.26 -8.64 4.11
N ILE A 79 5.34 -9.32 3.40
CA ILE A 79 4.62 -10.49 3.93
C ILE A 79 5.60 -11.61 4.25
N SER A 80 6.51 -11.96 3.34
CA SER A 80 7.50 -13.02 3.54
C SER A 80 8.44 -12.75 4.72
N LYS A 81 8.66 -11.47 5.05
CA LYS A 81 9.52 -11.01 6.15
C LYS A 81 8.77 -10.61 7.41
N SER A 82 7.45 -10.78 7.44
CA SER A 82 6.61 -10.42 8.58
C SER A 82 6.70 -11.41 9.75
N GLY A 83 7.34 -12.57 9.56
CA GLY A 83 7.42 -13.63 10.57
C GLY A 83 6.07 -14.27 10.91
N LEU A 84 4.99 -13.86 10.24
CA LEU A 84 3.70 -14.51 10.31
C LEU A 84 3.82 -15.84 9.57
N LEU A 85 3.60 -16.95 10.29
CA LEU A 85 3.39 -18.24 9.67
C LEU A 85 2.06 -18.17 8.92
N ILE A 86 2.14 -18.19 7.59
CA ILE A 86 1.01 -18.37 6.67
C ILE A 86 0.84 -19.85 6.35
#